data_AF-A0A0M3RYR7-F1
#
_entry.id   AF-A0A0M3RYR7-F1
#
_cell.length_a   1.000
_cell.length_b   1.000
_cell.length_c   1.000
_cell.angle_alpha   90.00
_cell.angle_beta   90.00
_cell.angle_gamma   90.00
#
_symmetry.space_group_name_H-M   'P 1'
#
loop_
_entity.id
_entity.type
_entity.pdbx_description
1 polymer ?
#
loop_
_entity_poly.entity_id
_entity_poly.type
_entity_poly.pdbx_seq_one_letter_code
_entity_poly.pdbx_strand_id
1 'polypeptide(L)' 'MSEYMKNEILEFLNRHDGGKTAEIAEALAVTDYQARYYLLLLEKAGMVQRSPLRRGMATYWLLKGEKQAGQSCSSTT' A
#
# COMPACT_ATOMS: atom_id res chain seq x y z
N MET A 1 17.87 -6.43 -2.11
CA MET A 1 17.37 -5.36 -1.22
C MET A 1 15.96 -4.91 -1.60
N SER A 2 15.72 -4.39 -2.82
CA SER A 2 14.42 -3.79 -3.18
C SER A 2 13.23 -4.76 -3.25
N GLU A 3 13.41 -5.99 -3.74
CA GLU A 3 12.32 -6.98 -3.84
C GLU A 3 11.95 -7.59 -2.49
N TYR A 4 12.95 -7.86 -1.65
CA TYR A 4 12.74 -8.42 -0.31
C TYR A 4 11.83 -7.52 0.55
N MET A 5 12.13 -6.22 0.63
CA MET A 5 11.28 -5.28 1.39
C MET A 5 9.86 -5.18 0.83
N LYS A 6 9.69 -5.21 -0.50
CA LYS A 6 8.37 -5.17 -1.13
C LYS A 6 7.55 -6.41 -0.73
N ASN A 7 8.18 -7.59 -0.73
CA ASN A 7 7.52 -8.84 -0.36
C ASN A 7 7.12 -8.84 1.12
N GLU A 8 7.99 -8.37 2.02
CA GLU A 8 7.68 -8.25 3.45
C GLU A 8 6.49 -7.31 3.70
N ILE A 9 6.42 -6.17 2.99
CA ILE A 9 5.27 -5.25 3.06
C ILE A 9 3.99 -5.96 2.57
N LEU A 10 4.05 -6.70 1.47
CA LEU A 10 2.89 -7.43 0.94
C LEU A 10 2.43 -8.52 1.91
N GLU A 11 3.36 -9.28 2.51
CA GLU A 11 3.05 -10.28 3.53
C GLU A 11 2.44 -9.66 4.79
N PHE A 12 2.95 -8.50 5.23
CA PHE A 12 2.36 -7.76 6.34
C PHE A 12 0.92 -7.35 6.01
N LEU A 13 0.69 -6.74 4.85
CA LEU A 13 -0.64 -6.31 4.41
C LEU A 13 -1.60 -7.50 4.27
N ASN A 14 -1.11 -8.66 3.82
CA ASN A 14 -1.90 -9.89 3.69
C ASN A 14 -2.26 -10.51 5.05
N ARG A 15 -1.38 -10.40 6.06
CA ARG A 15 -1.64 -10.88 7.42
C ARG A 15 -2.57 -9.97 8.23
N HIS A 16 -2.53 -8.66 7.97
CA HIS A 16 -3.21 -7.64 8.76
C HIS A 16 -4.41 -6.97 8.05
N ASP A 17 -4.79 -7.44 6.86
CA ASP A 17 -5.84 -6.84 6.01
C ASP A 17 -5.60 -5.34 5.72
N GLY A 18 -4.33 -4.95 5.65
CA GLY A 18 -3.90 -3.56 5.47
C GLY A 18 -3.29 -2.91 6.72
N GLY A 19 -2.87 -1.66 6.58
CA GLY A 19 -2.27 -0.91 7.69
C GLY A 19 -1.90 0.54 7.34
N LYS A 20 -1.60 1.34 8.36
CA LYS A 20 -1.00 2.68 8.16
C LYS A 20 0.49 2.56 7.85
N THR A 21 1.05 3.55 7.15
CA THR A 21 2.50 3.60 6.87
C THR A 21 3.35 3.45 8.12
N ALA A 22 2.97 4.10 9.23
CA ALA A 22 3.72 4.05 10.48
C ALA A 22 3.71 2.65 11.12
N GLU A 23 2.57 1.95 11.08
CA GLU A 23 2.46 0.58 11.61
C GLU A 23 3.31 -0.40 10.78
N ILE A 24 3.31 -0.21 9.45
CA ILE A 24 4.14 -1.01 8.54
C ILE A 24 5.63 -0.72 8.78
N ALA A 25 5.98 0.55 8.99
CA ALA A 25 7.36 0.96 9.26
C ALA A 25 7.86 0.39 10.59
N GLU A 26 7.02 0.45 11.64
CA GLU A 26 7.31 -0.12 12.95
C GLU A 26 7.46 -1.64 12.89
N ALA A 27 6.53 -2.35 12.23
CA ALA A 27 6.57 -3.80 12.09
C ALA A 27 7.81 -4.31 11.33
N LEU A 28 8.27 -3.54 10.33
CA LEU A 28 9.43 -3.88 9.52
C LEU A 28 10.74 -3.28 10.07
N ALA A 29 10.69 -2.56 11.19
CA ALA A 29 11.81 -1.81 11.76
C ALA A 29 12.53 -0.91 10.72
N VAL A 30 11.76 -0.29 9.83
CA VAL A 30 12.25 0.66 8.82
C VAL A 30 11.75 2.07 9.11
N THR A 31 12.30 3.06 8.41
CA THR A 31 11.79 4.43 8.52
C THR A 31 10.44 4.59 7.80
N ASP A 32 9.57 5.46 8.31
CA ASP A 32 8.31 5.83 7.65
C ASP A 32 8.51 6.26 6.20
N TYR A 33 9.63 6.94 5.93
CA TYR A 33 10.00 7.37 4.59
C TYR A 33 10.25 6.20 3.64
N GLN A 34 11.00 5.20 4.09
CA GLN A 34 11.27 3.98 3.30
C GLN A 34 9.97 3.20 3.06
N ALA A 35 9.18 2.96 4.11
CA ALA A 35 7.89 2.27 3.97
C ALA A 35 6.99 2.98 2.97
N ARG A 36 6.86 4.31 3.07
CA ARG A 36 6.09 5.12 2.12
C ARG A 36 6.61 5.00 0.69
N TYR A 37 7.93 5.04 0.50
CA TYR A 37 8.55 4.92 -0.82
C TYR A 37 8.18 3.58 -1.49
N TYR A 38 8.29 2.47 -0.78
CA TYR A 38 7.94 1.16 -1.31
C TYR A 38 6.44 0.97 -1.54
N LEU A 39 5.60 1.48 -0.64
CA LEU A 39 4.15 1.45 -0.80
C LEU A 39 3.69 2.21 -2.05
N LEU A 40 4.30 3.36 -2.35
CA LEU A 40 4.04 4.11 -3.59
C LEU A 40 4.48 3.33 -4.84
N LEU A 41 5.58 2.57 -4.79
CA LEU A 41 6.00 1.72 -5.89
C LEU A 41 5.00 0.56 -6.12
N LEU A 42 4.52 -0.05 -5.04
CA LEU A 42 3.51 -1.12 -5.11
C LEU A 42 2.15 -0.60 -5.60
N GLU A 43 1.78 0.63 -5.24
CA GLU A 43 0.58 1.30 -5.74
C GLU A 43 0.65 1.49 -7.25
N LYS A 44 1.80 1.99 -7.76
CA LYS A 44 2.05 2.12 -9.19
C LYS A 44 2.02 0.78 -9.94
N ALA A 45 2.46 -0.29 -9.28
CA ALA A 45 2.37 -1.64 -9.83
C ALA A 45 0.95 -2.24 -9.76
N GLY A 46 0.00 -1.58 -9.10
CA GLY A 46 -1.37 -2.06 -8.94
C GLY A 46 -1.53 -3.18 -7.90
N MET A 47 -0.51 -3.44 -7.07
CA MET A 47 -0.50 -4.50 -6.05
C MET A 47 -1.20 -4.07 -4.75
N VAL A 48 -1.14 -2.77 -4.44
CA VAL A 48 -1.76 -2.19 -3.24
C VAL A 48 -2.60 -0.99 -3.64
N GLN A 49 -3.61 -0.69 -2.82
CA GLN A 49 -4.46 0.48 -3.00
C GLN A 49 -4.34 1.39 -1.79
N ARG A 50 -4.16 2.68 -2.06
CA ARG A 50 -4.21 3.71 -1.02
C ARG A 50 -5.64 4.16 -0.79
N SER A 51 -6.00 4.33 0.48
CA SER A 51 -7.27 4.95 0.85
C SER A 51 -7.30 6.42 0.42
N PRO A 52 -8.48 6.95 0.03
CA PRO A 52 -8.62 8.34 -0.38
C PRO A 52 -8.20 9.29 0.76
N LEU A 53 -7.44 10.34 0.41
CA LEU A 53 -6.90 11.29 1.36
C LEU A 53 -8.02 12.19 1.90
N ARG A 54 -8.67 11.78 2.99
CA ARG A 54 -9.60 12.62 3.74
C ARG A 54 -8.83 13.43 4.76
N ARG A 55 -9.05 14.74 4.79
CA ARG A 55 -8.39 15.67 5.71
C ARG A 55 -8.58 15.20 7.16
N GLY A 56 -7.48 15.01 7.88
CA GLY A 56 -7.47 14.51 9.27
C GLY A 56 -7.45 12.99 9.42
N MET A 57 -7.45 12.23 8.33
CA MET A 57 -7.46 10.77 8.36
C MET A 57 -6.07 10.22 8.00
N ALA A 58 -5.62 9.20 8.74
CA ALA A 58 -4.35 8.54 8.45
C ALA A 58 -4.41 7.83 7.09
N THR A 59 -3.29 7.84 6.36
CA THR A 59 -3.20 7.12 5.07
C THR A 59 -3.14 5.62 5.34
N TYR A 60 -4.21 4.92 4.94
CA TYR A 60 -4.32 3.47 5.07
C TYR A 60 -4.02 2.80 3.73
N TRP A 61 -3.29 1.69 3.80
CA TRP A 61 -2.91 0.88 2.66
C TRP A 61 -3.59 -0.47 2.75
N LEU A 62 -4.18 -0.92 1.65
CA LEU A 62 -4.79 -2.24 1.55
C LEU A 62 -4.14 -3.02 0.42
N LEU A 63 -4.02 -4.33 0.62
CA LEU A 63 -3.65 -5.23 -0.47
C LEU A 63 -4.77 -5.20 -1.51
N LYS A 64 -4.43 -4.92 -2.77
CA LYS A 64 -5.42 -5.00 -3.85
C LYS A 64 -5.55 -6.48 -4.21
N GLY A 65 -6.52 -7.14 -3.58
CA GLY A 65 -6.79 -8.55 -3.86
C GLY A 65 -6.99 -8.75 -5.37
N GLU A 66 -6.36 -9.78 -5.91
CA GLU A 66 -6.50 -10.24 -7.29
C GLU A 66 -7.90 -10.83 -7.51
N LYS A 67 -8.94 -10.01 -7.35
CA LYS A 67 -10.22 -10.22 -8.00
C LYS A 67 -10.23 -9.29 -9.18
N GLN A 68 -10.19 -9.87 -10.37
CA GLN A 68 -10.41 -9.18 -11.64
C GLN A 68 -11.51 -8.13 -11.49
N ALA A 69 -11.12 -6.88 -11.33
CA ALA A 69 -12.00 -5.74 -11.49
C ALA A 69 -11.41 -4.96 -12.64
N GLY A 70 -11.75 -5.42 -13.84
CA GLY A 70 -11.83 -4.52 -14.97
C GLY A 70 -12.79 -3.41 -14.59
N GLN A 71 -12.26 -2.25 -14.22
CA GLN A 71 -13.01 -1.01 -14.18
C GLN A 71 -12.11 0.09 -14.72
N SER A 72 -12.28 0.29 -16.03
CA SER A 72 -11.95 1.51 -16.73
C SER A 72 -12.52 2.70 -15.96
N CYS A 73 -11.66 3.49 -15.32
CA CYS A 73 -12.00 4.85 -14.94
C CYS A 73 -11.79 5.74 -16.17
N SER A 74 -12.81 5.79 -17.01
CA SER A 74 -12.95 6.85 -18.03
C SER A 74 -13.15 8.17 -17.30
N SER A 75 -12.17 9.07 -17.40
CA SER A 75 -12.37 10.47 -17.05
C SER A 75 -13.17 11.14 -18.17
N THR A 76 -14.42 11.47 -17.90
CA THR A 76 -15.19 12.44 -18.69
C THR A 76 -15.26 13.72 -17.89
N THR A 77 -14.60 14.77 -18.37
CA THR A 77 -15.08 16.16 -18.34
C THR A 77 -14.45 16.87 -19.53
#